data_AF-A0AAW7XQU3-F1
#
_entry.id   AF-A0AAW7XQU3-F1
#
_cell.length_a   1.000
_cell.length_b   1.000
_cell.length_c   1.000
_cell.angle_alpha   90.00
_cell.angle_beta   90.00
_cell.angle_gamma   90.00
#
_symmetry.space_group_name_H-M   'P 1'
#
loop_
_entity.id
_entity.type
_entity.pdbx_description
1 polymer ?
#
loop_
_entity_poly.entity_id
_entity_poly.type
_entity_poly.pdbx_seq_one_letter_code
_entity_poly.pdbx_strand_id
1 'polypeptide(L)'
;MRRFLLSVLACVSLAACQGEEQETSAGYGLAGFDPHASETQKAACEARGGTFKTGGLGGIMTCFETPKDAGKRCSTSSDCSTGMCLARSQSCTPVMPLFGCNDVLDAEGRKVSLCVD
;
A
#
# COMPACT_ATOMS: atom_id res chain seq x y z
N MET A 1 -14.68 16.65 47.33
CA MET A 1 -13.56 16.65 46.35
C MET A 1 -13.13 15.24 45.93
N ARG A 2 -12.72 14.34 46.84
CA ARG A 2 -12.31 12.96 46.50
C ARG A 2 -13.38 12.10 45.80
N ARG A 3 -14.65 12.26 46.16
CA ARG A 3 -15.78 11.57 45.50
C ARG A 3 -16.05 12.09 44.09
N PHE A 4 -15.88 13.40 43.88
CA PHE A 4 -16.01 14.03 42.56
C PHE A 4 -14.87 13.59 41.63
N LEU A 5 -13.64 13.51 42.14
CA LEU A 5 -12.48 12.98 41.42
C LEU A 5 -12.69 11.52 40.99
N LEU A 6 -13.26 10.68 41.85
CA LEU A 6 -13.56 9.28 41.52
C LEU A 6 -14.63 9.14 40.43
N SER A 7 -15.67 9.98 40.46
CA SER A 7 -16.70 10.00 39.40
C SER A 7 -16.15 10.47 38.05
N VAL A 8 -15.31 11.49 38.04
CA VAL A 8 -14.66 11.98 36.80
C VAL A 8 -13.72 10.93 36.23
N LEU A 9 -12.93 10.24 37.07
CA LEU A 9 -12.03 9.18 36.62
C LEU A 9 -12.80 8.01 35.98
N ALA A 10 -13.94 7.61 36.58
CA ALA A 10 -14.80 6.57 36.05
C ALA A 10 -15.42 6.97 34.70
N CYS A 11 -15.90 8.21 34.55
CA CYS A 11 -16.45 8.69 33.29
C CYS A 11 -15.40 8.75 32.17
N VAL A 12 -14.16 9.12 32.48
CA VAL A 12 -13.05 9.14 31.50
C VAL A 12 -12.70 7.74 31.01
N SER A 13 -12.72 6.73 31.89
CA SER A 13 -12.47 5.33 31.49
C SER A 13 -13.55 4.74 30.58
N LEU A 14 -14.83 5.14 30.70
CA LEU A 14 -15.88 4.64 29.81
C LEU A 14 -15.85 5.29 28.40
N ALA A 15 -15.27 6.49 28.26
CA ALA A 15 -15.20 7.18 26.97
C ALA A 15 -14.08 6.64 26.05
N ALA A 16 -13.09 5.91 26.60
CA ALA A 16 -12.02 5.29 25.82
C ALA A 16 -12.46 4.07 25.00
N CYS A 17 -13.69 3.59 25.20
CA CYS A 17 -14.33 2.57 24.37
C CYS A 17 -15.26 3.15 23.29
N GLN A 18 -15.15 4.43 22.93
CA GLN A 18 -15.78 4.89 21.69
C GLN A 18 -15.07 4.25 20.50
N GLY A 19 -15.87 3.55 19.69
CA GLY A 19 -15.42 2.61 18.68
C GLY A 19 -14.42 3.22 17.70
N GLU A 20 -13.54 2.34 17.23
CA GLU A 20 -12.77 2.52 16.01
C GLU A 20 -13.65 3.12 14.92
N GLU A 21 -13.33 4.34 14.49
CA GLU A 21 -13.97 4.97 13.35
C GLU A 21 -13.60 4.09 12.16
N GLN A 22 -14.58 3.33 11.69
CA GLN A 22 -14.45 2.43 10.55
C GLN A 22 -14.06 3.29 9.37
N GLU A 23 -12.76 3.30 9.06
CA GLU A 23 -12.24 3.74 7.77
C GLU A 23 -13.18 3.15 6.73
N THR A 24 -13.61 3.97 5.78
CA THR A 24 -14.45 3.56 4.65
C THR A 24 -13.66 2.61 3.74
N SER A 25 -13.23 1.47 4.26
CA SER A 25 -12.93 0.27 3.50
C SER A 25 -14.25 -0.11 2.85
N ALA A 26 -14.29 -0.13 1.52
CA ALA A 26 -15.42 -0.62 0.76
C ALA A 26 -15.92 -1.92 1.41
N GLY A 27 -17.07 -1.84 2.08
CA GLY A 27 -17.58 -2.96 2.86
C GLY A 27 -17.81 -4.16 1.95
N TYR A 28 -17.61 -5.36 2.47
CA TYR A 28 -17.95 -6.57 1.75
C TYR A 28 -19.49 -6.65 1.58
N GLY A 29 -19.96 -6.70 0.33
CA GLY A 29 -21.40 -6.81 -0.02
C GLY A 29 -21.88 -5.73 -0.99
N LEU A 30 -23.17 -5.81 -1.37
CA LEU A 30 -23.79 -4.87 -2.33
C LEU A 30 -23.80 -3.41 -1.86
N ALA A 31 -23.69 -3.18 -0.54
CA ALA A 31 -23.63 -1.83 0.03
C ALA A 31 -22.29 -1.12 -0.25
N GLY A 32 -21.23 -1.86 -0.58
CA GLY A 32 -19.93 -1.32 -1.00
C GLY A 32 -19.66 -1.47 -2.49
N PHE A 33 -20.62 -1.97 -3.26
CA PHE A 33 -20.47 -2.19 -4.70
C PHE A 33 -20.76 -0.89 -5.46
N ASP A 34 -19.70 -0.24 -5.94
CA ASP A 34 -19.81 0.83 -6.92
C ASP A 34 -19.57 0.27 -8.34
N PRO A 35 -20.59 0.28 -9.22
CA PRO A 35 -20.47 -0.23 -10.59
C PRO A 35 -19.45 0.53 -11.44
N HIS A 36 -19.10 1.76 -11.06
CA HIS A 36 -18.11 2.59 -11.76
C HIS A 36 -16.72 2.58 -11.09
N ALA A 37 -16.54 1.86 -9.98
CA ALA A 37 -15.28 1.86 -9.24
C ALA A 37 -14.08 1.51 -10.13
N SER A 38 -14.25 0.59 -11.09
CA SER A 38 -13.19 0.24 -12.04
C SER A 38 -12.87 1.38 -13.02
N GLU A 39 -13.87 2.11 -13.50
CA GLU A 39 -13.68 3.25 -14.41
C GLU A 39 -13.04 4.43 -13.68
N THR A 40 -13.48 4.71 -12.45
CA THR A 40 -12.88 5.76 -11.59
C THR A 40 -11.43 5.43 -11.26
N GLN A 41 -11.12 4.19 -10.89
CA GLN A 41 -9.73 3.74 -10.65
C GLN A 41 -8.87 3.84 -11.91
N LYS A 42 -9.42 3.46 -13.07
CA LYS A 42 -8.74 3.61 -14.36
C LYS A 42 -8.39 5.07 -14.64
N ALA A 43 -9.38 5.97 -14.56
CA ALA A 43 -9.18 7.38 -14.84
C ALA A 43 -8.15 8.01 -13.87
N ALA A 44 -8.21 7.66 -12.58
CA ALA A 44 -7.23 8.10 -11.59
C ALA A 44 -5.81 7.56 -11.86
N CYS A 45 -5.69 6.33 -12.35
CA CYS A 45 -4.42 5.75 -12.78
C CYS A 45 -3.82 6.53 -13.96
N GLU A 46 -4.62 6.71 -15.02
CA GLU A 46 -4.19 7.38 -16.24
C GLU A 46 -3.86 8.86 -15.99
N ALA A 47 -4.59 9.54 -15.11
CA ALA A 47 -4.31 10.92 -14.70
C ALA A 47 -2.95 11.10 -14.01
N ARG A 48 -2.44 10.06 -13.34
CA ARG A 48 -1.09 10.03 -12.74
C ARG A 48 -0.01 9.56 -13.72
N GLY A 49 -0.39 9.26 -14.97
CA GLY A 49 0.51 8.75 -16.02
C GLY A 49 0.73 7.24 -15.95
N GLY A 50 -0.07 6.51 -15.18
CA GLY A 50 -0.04 5.07 -15.11
C GLY A 50 -0.78 4.38 -16.26
N THR A 51 -0.64 3.05 -16.32
CA THR A 51 -1.35 2.18 -17.25
C THR A 51 -2.23 1.22 -16.47
N PHE A 52 -3.54 1.24 -16.72
CA PHE A 52 -4.49 0.37 -16.04
C PHE A 52 -4.69 -0.94 -16.82
N LYS A 53 -4.20 -2.06 -16.28
CA LYS A 53 -4.24 -3.38 -16.92
C LYS A 53 -4.30 -4.50 -15.87
N THR A 54 -4.49 -5.73 -16.31
CA THR A 54 -4.48 -6.89 -15.40
C THR A 54 -3.10 -7.11 -14.78
N GLY A 55 -3.08 -7.45 -13.50
CA GLY A 55 -1.90 -7.75 -12.70
C GLY A 55 -2.16 -8.92 -11.73
N GLY A 56 -1.09 -9.46 -11.17
CA GLY A 56 -1.14 -10.66 -10.32
C GLY A 56 -1.65 -11.91 -11.04
N LEU A 57 -1.64 -13.04 -10.33
CA LEU A 57 -2.16 -14.34 -10.70
C LEU A 57 -3.69 -14.30 -10.80
N GLY A 58 -4.34 -13.47 -9.97
CA GLY A 58 -5.80 -13.25 -10.00
C GLY A 58 -6.29 -12.41 -11.17
N GLY A 59 -5.40 -11.78 -11.95
CA GLY A 59 -5.77 -10.96 -13.10
C GLY A 59 -6.55 -9.69 -12.72
N ILE A 60 -6.28 -9.12 -11.54
CA ILE A 60 -7.00 -7.96 -11.02
C ILE A 60 -6.57 -6.71 -11.80
N MET A 61 -7.55 -5.87 -12.16
CA MET A 61 -7.27 -4.59 -12.79
C MET A 61 -6.46 -3.70 -11.84
N THR A 62 -5.24 -3.36 -12.24
CA THR A 62 -4.24 -2.70 -11.41
C THR A 62 -3.66 -1.51 -12.16
N CYS A 63 -3.34 -0.44 -11.42
CA CYS A 63 -2.59 0.67 -11.96
C CYS A 63 -1.09 0.36 -11.95
N PHE A 64 -0.47 0.34 -13.11
CA PHE A 64 0.98 0.20 -13.26
C PHE A 64 1.63 1.56 -13.50
N GLU A 65 2.65 1.90 -12.73
CA GLU A 65 3.36 3.17 -12.83
C GLU A 65 4.85 2.95 -12.95
N THR A 66 5.53 3.83 -13.69
CA THR A 66 6.99 3.87 -13.74
C THR A 66 7.51 4.79 -12.63
N PRO A 67 8.27 4.28 -11.65
CA PRO A 67 8.85 5.12 -10.61
C PRO A 67 9.81 6.16 -11.17
N LYS A 68 9.90 7.32 -10.51
CA LYS A 68 10.78 8.44 -10.94
C LYS A 68 12.26 8.09 -10.93
N ASP A 69 12.62 7.07 -10.17
CA ASP A 69 13.96 6.54 -9.97
C ASP A 69 14.18 5.18 -10.65
N ALA A 70 13.25 4.75 -11.51
CA ALA A 70 13.38 3.53 -12.30
C ALA A 70 14.77 3.39 -12.94
N GLY A 71 15.43 2.26 -12.70
CA GLY A 71 16.75 1.95 -13.25
C GLY A 71 17.93 2.68 -12.61
N LYS A 72 17.72 3.62 -11.67
CA LYS A 72 18.81 4.23 -10.91
C LYS A 72 19.52 3.16 -10.07
N ARG A 73 20.84 3.31 -9.92
CA ARG A 73 21.68 2.44 -9.09
C ARG A 73 21.22 2.49 -7.63
N CYS A 74 21.17 1.34 -6.97
CA CYS A 74 20.85 1.20 -5.55
C CYS A 74 21.74 0.14 -4.89
N SER A 75 21.85 0.21 -3.57
CA SER A 75 22.58 -0.72 -2.71
C SER A 75 21.69 -1.33 -1.61
N THR A 76 20.60 -0.65 -1.27
CA THR A 76 19.59 -1.07 -0.30
C THR A 76 18.19 -0.73 -0.82
N SER A 77 17.15 -1.31 -0.24
CA SER A 77 15.76 -0.94 -0.56
C SER A 77 15.48 0.55 -0.38
N SER A 78 16.04 1.16 0.68
CA SER A 78 15.82 2.56 1.04
C SER A 78 16.38 3.58 0.04
N ASP A 79 17.27 3.15 -0.86
CA ASP A 79 17.77 4.02 -1.93
C ASP A 79 16.68 4.30 -2.99
N CYS A 80 15.64 3.45 -3.04
CA CYS A 80 14.57 3.53 -4.02
C CYS A 80 13.29 4.08 -3.41
N SER A 81 12.61 4.98 -4.14
CA SER A 81 11.36 5.62 -3.74
C SER A 81 10.22 4.62 -3.46
N THR A 82 10.31 3.42 -4.04
CA THR A 82 9.35 2.33 -3.92
C THR A 82 9.76 1.27 -2.90
N GLY A 83 10.96 1.37 -2.33
CA GLY A 83 11.55 0.33 -1.50
C GLY A 83 12.05 -0.91 -2.27
N MET A 84 12.06 -0.88 -3.61
CA MET A 84 12.39 -2.05 -4.43
C MET A 84 13.71 -1.87 -5.20
N CYS A 85 14.80 -2.34 -4.59
CA CYS A 85 16.11 -2.43 -5.23
C CYS A 85 16.36 -3.85 -5.77
N LEU A 86 16.39 -4.04 -7.10
CA LEU A 86 16.56 -5.37 -7.70
C LEU A 86 17.98 -5.92 -7.44
N ALA A 87 18.08 -7.08 -6.80
CA ALA A 87 19.37 -7.61 -6.35
C ALA A 87 20.31 -7.99 -7.51
N ARG A 88 19.76 -8.45 -8.64
CA ARG A 88 20.54 -8.88 -9.81
C ARG A 88 21.22 -7.71 -10.53
N SER A 89 20.50 -6.60 -10.71
CA SER A 89 20.98 -5.43 -11.46
C SER A 89 21.46 -4.30 -10.56
N GLN A 90 21.19 -4.36 -9.26
CA GLN A 90 21.44 -3.28 -8.30
C GLN A 90 20.84 -1.96 -8.80
N SER A 91 19.57 -2.03 -9.22
CA SER A 91 18.83 -0.90 -9.75
C SER A 91 17.41 -0.85 -9.20
N CYS A 92 16.86 0.35 -9.01
CA CYS A 92 15.47 0.52 -8.61
C CYS A 92 14.50 -0.04 -9.66
N THR A 93 13.39 -0.61 -9.20
CA THR A 93 12.41 -1.30 -10.06
C THR A 93 11.92 -0.42 -11.22
N PRO A 94 11.78 -0.97 -12.45
CA PRO A 94 11.27 -0.22 -13.58
C PRO A 94 9.75 0.04 -13.53
N VAL A 95 9.01 -0.70 -12.70
CA VAL A 95 7.56 -0.64 -12.64
C VAL A 95 7.05 -0.93 -11.23
N MET A 96 5.91 -0.33 -10.90
CA MET A 96 5.13 -0.61 -9.69
C MET A 96 3.67 -0.92 -10.02
N PRO A 97 3.03 -1.85 -9.31
CA PRO A 97 3.67 -2.82 -8.40
C PRO A 97 4.54 -3.83 -9.17
N LEU A 98 5.58 -4.33 -8.50
CA LEU A 98 6.48 -5.35 -9.05
C LEU A 98 5.90 -6.75 -8.76
N PHE A 99 4.95 -7.20 -9.58
CA PHE A 99 4.34 -8.51 -9.43
C PHE A 99 5.32 -9.67 -9.65
N GLY A 100 4.99 -10.81 -9.05
CA GLY A 100 5.79 -12.03 -9.08
C GLY A 100 6.85 -12.07 -7.99
N CYS A 101 7.61 -13.17 -7.95
CA CYS A 101 8.72 -13.35 -7.02
C CYS A 101 10.01 -12.76 -7.60
N ASN A 102 10.55 -11.76 -6.93
CA ASN A 102 11.73 -11.03 -7.35
C ASN A 102 12.76 -10.99 -6.22
N ASP A 103 14.03 -11.21 -6.56
CA ASP A 103 15.13 -11.01 -5.61
C ASP A 103 15.46 -9.51 -5.50
N VAL A 104 15.33 -8.97 -4.30
CA VAL A 104 15.56 -7.57 -3.96
C VAL A 104 16.58 -7.43 -2.82
N LEU A 105 17.17 -6.25 -2.67
CA LEU A 105 18.00 -5.92 -1.51
C LEU A 105 17.12 -5.27 -0.45
N ASP A 106 17.20 -5.75 0.79
CA ASP A 106 16.52 -5.14 1.94
C ASP A 106 17.23 -3.87 2.43
N ALA A 107 16.78 -3.33 3.56
CA ALA A 107 17.31 -2.09 4.14
C ALA A 107 18.76 -2.23 4.60
N GLU A 108 19.22 -3.46 4.87
CA GLU A 108 20.60 -3.76 5.23
C GLU A 108 21.44 -4.21 4.00
N GLY A 109 20.86 -4.17 2.80
CA GLY A 109 21.53 -4.59 1.56
C GLY A 109 21.63 -6.11 1.40
N ARG A 110 20.89 -6.89 2.20
CA ARG A 110 20.85 -8.34 2.09
C ARG A 110 19.87 -8.73 1.00
N LYS A 111 20.23 -9.73 0.20
CA LYS A 111 19.35 -10.28 -0.82
C LYS A 111 18.23 -11.10 -0.16
N VAL A 112 17.00 -10.73 -0.46
CA VAL A 112 15.77 -11.42 -0.06
C VAL A 112 14.88 -11.65 -1.28
N SER A 113 14.07 -12.70 -1.26
CA SER A 113 13.08 -12.95 -2.32
C SER A 113 11.71 -12.46 -1.86
N LEU A 114 11.13 -11.52 -2.60
CA LEU A 114 9.82 -10.93 -2.30
C LEU A 114 8.82 -11.31 -3.40
N CYS A 115 7.69 -11.87 -3.00
CA CYS A 115 6.59 -12.23 -3.90
C CYS A 115 5.40 -11.30 -3.66
N VAL A 116 4.95 -10.60 -4.71
CA VAL A 116 3.76 -9.74 -4.69
C VAL A 116 2.76 -10.26 -5.71
N ASP A 117 1.48 -10.29 -5.32
CA ASP A 117 0.35 -10.72 -6.14
C ASP A 117 -0.83 -9.76 -6.08
#